data_AF-A0A6V7K9F1-F1
#
_entry.id   AF-A0A6V7K9F1-F1
#
_cell.length_a   1.000
_cell.length_b   1.000
_cell.length_c   1.000
_cell.angle_alpha   90.00
_cell.angle_beta   90.00
_cell.angle_gamma   90.00
#
_symmetry.space_group_name_H-M   'P 1'
#
loop_
_entity.id
_entity.type
_entity.pdbx_description
1 polymer ?
#
loop_
_entity_poly.entity_id
_entity_poly.type
_entity_poly.pdbx_seq_one_letter_code
_entity_poly.pdbx_strand_id
1 'polypeptide(L)'
;SIFPMGFSMQFLIFILVASSSATILPPRMLQDLSRSASKAMEKYERTEEAIFASKTRLRPGSPSWYLGASHEMTEAAHNLSRQALRSETMAIMLVEALHMSPTDAASLLPDMSLTPDLCRGNGFPRISNECRGLDPKYRTHSGKCNNQNYPNFGSALEAYARTLPPEYQDGVSLPKTIFPSARDVSKQVHSGGDDLRHPYLMAITALFGQFVAHDLAHTPKMELHNGDRLKCCDVDFDYFHPECFPIKADNSVGCMEYARSATRPSNQQ
;
A
#
# COMPACT_ATOMS: atom_id res chain seq x y z
N SER A 1 54.21 -11.82 17.54
CA SER A 1 52.73 -11.93 17.56
C SER A 1 52.20 -11.13 16.37
N ILE A 2 52.11 -11.60 15.12
CA ILE A 2 51.54 -12.81 14.50
C ILE A 2 49.99 -12.91 14.65
N PHE A 3 49.32 -12.78 13.48
CA PHE A 3 47.90 -13.00 13.07
C PHE A 3 46.86 -11.84 13.23
N PRO A 4 45.93 -11.63 12.26
CA PRO A 4 46.17 -10.76 11.10
C PRO A 4 44.98 -9.84 10.68
N MET A 5 45.27 -9.03 9.65
CA MET A 5 44.35 -8.39 8.69
C MET A 5 43.22 -9.29 8.19
N GLY A 6 42.05 -8.71 7.91
CA GLY A 6 41.09 -9.32 7.00
C GLY A 6 39.63 -8.90 7.17
N PHE A 7 39.30 -7.62 7.33
CA PHE A 7 37.91 -7.17 7.14
C PHE A 7 37.87 -5.75 6.59
N SER A 8 36.98 -5.54 5.63
CA SER A 8 36.49 -4.25 5.14
C SER A 8 37.34 -3.47 4.12
N MET A 9 37.48 -4.01 2.91
CA MET A 9 37.76 -3.16 1.73
C MET A 9 37.07 -3.59 0.43
N GLN A 10 36.33 -4.72 0.41
CA GLN A 10 35.57 -5.15 -0.78
C GLN A 10 34.09 -4.74 -0.76
N PHE A 11 33.55 -4.33 0.39
CA PHE A 11 32.15 -3.86 0.47
C PHE A 11 31.98 -2.37 0.16
N LEU A 12 33.04 -1.56 0.32
CA LEU A 12 33.00 -0.11 0.03
C LEU A 12 33.15 0.23 -1.46
N ILE A 13 33.59 -0.71 -2.31
CA ILE A 13 33.84 -0.43 -3.73
C ILE A 13 32.54 -0.49 -4.56
N PHE A 14 31.46 -1.08 -4.06
CA PHE A 14 30.18 -1.11 -4.76
C PHE A 14 29.39 0.21 -4.72
N ILE A 15 29.78 1.17 -3.87
CA ILE A 15 29.07 2.45 -3.72
C ILE A 15 29.67 3.55 -4.64
N LEU A 16 30.81 3.31 -5.29
CA LEU A 16 31.54 4.35 -6.06
C LEU A 16 31.38 4.26 -7.59
N VAL A 17 30.30 3.67 -8.10
CA VAL A 17 29.92 3.80 -9.52
C VAL A 17 28.48 4.29 -9.63
N ALA A 18 28.20 5.45 -9.03
CA ALA A 18 26.99 6.21 -9.27
C ALA A 18 27.13 6.98 -10.60
N SER A 19 27.05 6.25 -11.70
CA SER A 19 26.78 6.82 -13.02
C SER A 19 25.81 5.90 -13.77
N SER A 20 24.53 6.28 -13.76
CA SER A 20 23.49 5.87 -14.72
C SER A 20 23.27 4.37 -14.94
N SER A 21 23.35 3.52 -13.93
CA SER A 21 22.96 2.11 -14.06
C SER A 21 22.23 1.63 -12.80
N ALA A 22 21.04 1.08 -12.99
CA ALA A 22 20.23 0.51 -11.92
C ALA A 22 21.07 -0.47 -11.07
N THR A 23 21.01 -0.32 -9.75
CA THR A 23 21.73 -1.20 -8.82
C THR A 23 21.07 -2.58 -8.84
N ILE A 24 21.69 -3.54 -9.52
CA ILE A 24 21.17 -4.92 -9.63
C ILE A 24 21.55 -5.69 -8.36
N LEU A 25 20.55 -6.22 -7.66
CA LEU A 25 20.76 -7.09 -6.50
C LEU A 25 21.43 -8.42 -6.92
N PRO A 26 22.42 -8.93 -6.15
CA PRO A 26 23.03 -10.22 -6.44
C PRO A 26 21.99 -11.35 -6.52
N PRO A 27 22.05 -12.26 -7.51
CA PRO A 27 21.03 -13.30 -7.69
C PRO A 27 20.77 -14.19 -6.47
N ARG A 28 21.82 -14.49 -5.68
CA ARG A 28 21.68 -15.26 -4.44
C ARG A 28 20.89 -14.50 -3.37
N MET A 29 21.20 -13.22 -3.19
CA MET A 29 20.47 -12.35 -2.26
C MET A 29 18.99 -12.24 -2.67
N LEU A 30 18.71 -12.11 -3.98
CA LEU A 30 17.34 -12.07 -4.48
C LEU A 30 16.59 -13.39 -4.24
N GLN A 31 17.26 -14.54 -4.42
CA GLN A 31 16.67 -15.86 -4.14
C GLN A 31 16.38 -16.03 -2.65
N ASP A 32 17.29 -15.60 -1.78
CA ASP A 32 17.11 -15.67 -0.32
C ASP A 32 15.99 -14.74 0.16
N LEU A 33 15.91 -13.52 -0.36
CA LEU A 33 14.80 -12.59 -0.11
C LEU A 33 13.47 -13.17 -0.58
N SER A 34 13.43 -13.72 -1.80
CA SER A 34 12.22 -14.33 -2.34
C SER A 34 11.74 -15.50 -1.48
N ARG A 35 12.66 -16.35 -0.99
CA ARG A 35 12.35 -17.47 -0.10
C ARG A 35 11.84 -16.99 1.27
N SER A 36 12.49 -16.00 1.86
CA SER A 36 12.09 -15.43 3.15
C SER A 36 10.74 -14.73 3.06
N ALA A 37 10.49 -13.99 1.98
CA ALA A 37 9.19 -13.37 1.70
C ALA A 37 8.09 -14.43 1.53
N SER A 38 8.34 -15.53 0.81
CA SER A 38 7.36 -16.64 0.73
C SER A 38 7.01 -17.20 2.11
N LYS A 39 7.99 -17.42 2.99
CA LYS A 39 7.74 -17.89 4.37
C LYS A 39 6.95 -16.87 5.20
N ALA A 40 7.23 -15.59 5.02
CA ALA A 40 6.48 -14.52 5.68
C ALA A 40 5.02 -14.47 5.19
N MET A 41 4.79 -14.62 3.89
CA MET A 41 3.44 -14.69 3.32
C MET A 41 2.66 -15.93 3.80
N GLU A 42 3.31 -17.09 3.92
CA GLU A 42 2.67 -18.28 4.53
C GLU A 42 2.27 -18.02 5.99
N LYS A 43 3.11 -17.31 6.75
CA LYS A 43 2.77 -16.93 8.13
C LYS A 43 1.58 -15.97 8.16
N TYR A 44 1.57 -14.99 7.25
CA TYR A 44 0.48 -14.03 7.10
C TYR A 44 -0.85 -14.75 6.81
N GLU A 45 -0.87 -15.71 5.88
CA GLU A 45 -2.04 -16.53 5.55
C GLU A 45 -2.56 -17.32 6.76
N ARG A 46 -1.67 -17.97 7.52
CA ARG A 46 -2.07 -18.68 8.76
C ARG A 46 -2.66 -17.74 9.81
N THR A 47 -2.17 -16.50 9.90
CA THR A 47 -2.74 -15.48 10.78
C THR A 47 -4.14 -15.08 10.32
N GLU A 48 -4.36 -14.85 9.03
CA GLU A 48 -5.71 -14.56 8.49
C GLU A 48 -6.70 -15.71 8.78
N GLU A 49 -6.27 -16.96 8.60
CA GLU A 49 -7.08 -18.15 8.91
C GLU A 49 -7.45 -18.22 10.40
N ALA A 50 -6.49 -17.96 11.29
CA ALA A 50 -6.72 -17.93 12.73
C ALA A 50 -7.70 -16.82 13.14
N ILE A 51 -7.57 -15.63 12.55
CA ILE A 51 -8.49 -14.51 12.77
C ILE A 51 -9.90 -14.89 12.31
N PHE A 52 -10.03 -15.45 11.11
CA PHE A 52 -11.30 -15.91 10.59
C PHE A 52 -11.98 -16.94 11.50
N ALA A 53 -11.22 -17.91 12.01
CA ALA A 53 -11.70 -18.95 12.93
C ALA A 53 -12.08 -18.41 14.32
N SER A 54 -11.38 -17.39 14.82
CA SER A 54 -11.60 -16.79 16.15
C SER A 54 -12.91 -15.99 16.29
N LYS A 55 -13.64 -15.76 15.19
CA LYS A 55 -14.79 -14.84 15.11
C LYS A 55 -14.47 -13.39 15.49
N THR A 56 -13.19 -13.00 15.43
CA THR A 56 -12.74 -11.61 15.54
C THR A 56 -13.21 -10.84 14.30
N ARG A 57 -14.41 -10.25 14.37
CA ARG A 57 -15.05 -9.55 13.26
C ARG A 57 -15.65 -8.24 13.71
N LEU A 58 -15.70 -7.26 12.81
CA LEU A 58 -16.45 -6.03 13.05
C LEU A 58 -17.93 -6.35 13.28
N ARG A 59 -18.54 -5.65 14.25
CA ARG A 59 -19.97 -5.78 14.54
C ARG A 59 -20.79 -5.28 13.35
N PRO A 60 -21.63 -6.12 12.72
CA PRO A 60 -22.49 -5.67 11.62
C PRO A 60 -23.37 -4.48 12.02
N GLY A 61 -23.46 -3.48 11.15
CA GLY A 61 -24.22 -2.25 11.40
C GLY A 61 -23.55 -1.23 12.32
N SER A 62 -22.33 -1.48 12.81
CA SER A 62 -21.55 -0.43 13.49
C SER A 62 -21.11 0.65 12.49
N PRO A 63 -20.80 1.88 12.95
CA PRO A 63 -20.22 2.91 12.09
C PRO A 63 -18.93 2.45 11.37
N SER A 64 -18.08 1.69 12.07
CA SER A 64 -16.86 1.12 11.49
C SER A 64 -17.14 0.07 10.42
N TRP A 65 -18.21 -0.71 10.58
CA TRP A 65 -18.63 -1.68 9.58
C TRP A 65 -19.07 -1.00 8.28
N TYR A 66 -19.87 0.06 8.36
CA TYR A 66 -20.26 0.86 7.19
C TYR A 66 -19.07 1.58 6.55
N LEU A 67 -18.13 2.08 7.35
CA LEU A 67 -16.91 2.69 6.85
C LEU A 67 -16.02 1.67 6.11
N GLY A 68 -15.96 0.42 6.57
CA GLY A 68 -15.33 -0.66 5.82
C GLY A 68 -16.10 -0.97 4.53
N ALA A 69 -17.43 -1.00 4.59
CA ALA A 69 -18.28 -1.31 3.44
C ALA A 69 -18.20 -0.27 2.30
N SER A 70 -18.01 1.01 2.62
CA SER A 70 -17.80 2.03 1.60
C SER A 70 -16.43 1.94 0.91
N HIS A 71 -15.51 1.10 1.39
CA HIS A 71 -14.17 0.89 0.86
C HIS A 71 -13.91 -0.59 0.52
N GLU A 72 -14.96 -1.31 0.10
CA GLU A 72 -14.88 -2.73 -0.24
C GLU A 72 -13.87 -3.00 -1.36
N MET A 73 -13.25 -4.17 -1.30
CA MET A 73 -12.21 -4.61 -2.21
C MET A 73 -12.76 -5.63 -3.22
N THR A 74 -12.51 -5.41 -4.51
CA THR A 74 -12.83 -6.41 -5.55
C THR A 74 -11.82 -7.56 -5.52
N GLU A 75 -12.19 -8.72 -6.07
CA GLU A 75 -11.27 -9.87 -6.17
C GLU A 75 -9.97 -9.52 -6.92
N ALA A 76 -10.07 -8.72 -7.98
CA ALA A 76 -8.92 -8.25 -8.74
C ALA A 76 -8.01 -7.35 -7.88
N ALA A 77 -8.58 -6.46 -7.06
CA ALA A 77 -7.82 -5.63 -6.13
C ALA A 77 -7.15 -6.47 -5.02
N HIS A 78 -7.85 -7.48 -4.49
CA HIS A 78 -7.30 -8.40 -3.49
C HIS A 78 -6.07 -9.15 -4.04
N ASN A 79 -6.16 -9.68 -5.26
CA ASN A 79 -5.04 -10.38 -5.91
C ASN A 79 -3.83 -9.48 -6.14
N LEU A 80 -4.06 -8.24 -6.59
CA LEU A 80 -3.00 -7.25 -6.76
C LEU A 80 -2.37 -6.85 -5.42
N SER A 81 -3.18 -6.72 -4.37
CA SER A 81 -2.69 -6.39 -3.03
C SER A 81 -1.82 -7.49 -2.44
N ARG A 82 -2.17 -8.76 -2.64
CA ARG A 82 -1.35 -9.90 -2.17
C ARG A 82 0.03 -9.92 -2.85
N GLN A 83 0.09 -9.57 -4.14
CA GLN A 83 1.36 -9.42 -4.85
C GLN A 83 2.17 -8.22 -4.33
N ALA A 84 1.49 -7.12 -3.99
CA ALA A 84 2.11 -5.94 -3.40
C ALA A 84 2.71 -6.24 -2.03
N LEU A 85 1.97 -6.88 -1.12
CA LEU A 85 2.43 -7.23 0.22
C LEU A 85 3.69 -8.09 0.20
N ARG A 86 3.80 -9.01 -0.77
CA ARG A 86 5.02 -9.79 -0.96
C ARG A 86 6.22 -8.89 -1.34
N SER A 87 6.00 -7.94 -2.23
CA SER A 87 7.04 -7.01 -2.70
C SER A 87 7.44 -6.03 -1.59
N GLU A 88 6.48 -5.54 -0.82
CA GLU A 88 6.67 -4.73 0.39
C GLU A 88 7.50 -5.48 1.43
N THR A 89 7.16 -6.74 1.70
CA THR A 89 7.91 -7.60 2.63
C THR A 89 9.36 -7.78 2.18
N MET A 90 9.59 -8.00 0.89
CA MET A 90 10.95 -8.08 0.33
C MET A 90 11.72 -6.76 0.50
N ALA A 91 11.07 -5.63 0.29
CA ALA A 91 11.67 -4.31 0.46
C ALA A 91 12.05 -4.05 1.92
N ILE A 92 11.17 -4.37 2.87
CA ILE A 92 11.45 -4.24 4.31
C ILE A 92 12.64 -5.13 4.71
N MET A 93 12.65 -6.41 4.31
CA MET A 93 13.77 -7.32 4.60
C MET A 93 15.09 -6.82 4.01
N LEU A 94 15.05 -6.17 2.85
CA LEU A 94 16.24 -5.61 2.21
C LEU A 94 16.77 -4.38 2.96
N VAL A 95 15.87 -3.48 3.38
CA VAL A 95 16.19 -2.31 4.21
C VAL A 95 16.86 -2.74 5.51
N GLU A 96 16.30 -3.77 6.16
CA GLU A 96 16.87 -4.36 7.38
C GLU A 96 18.24 -4.99 7.12
N ALA A 97 18.36 -5.84 6.08
CA ALA A 97 19.61 -6.53 5.77
C ALA A 97 20.77 -5.57 5.43
N LEU A 98 20.46 -4.45 4.75
CA LEU A 98 21.42 -3.44 4.35
C LEU A 98 21.57 -2.28 5.34
N HIS A 99 20.83 -2.31 6.47
CA HIS A 99 20.83 -1.26 7.49
C HIS A 99 20.59 0.13 6.90
N MET A 100 19.64 0.24 5.96
CA MET A 100 19.35 1.51 5.31
C MET A 100 18.67 2.48 6.27
N SER A 101 19.00 3.77 6.16
CA SER A 101 18.16 4.81 6.76
C SER A 101 16.83 4.92 6.00
N PRO A 102 15.75 5.42 6.61
CA PRO A 102 14.48 5.62 5.93
C PRO A 102 14.59 6.50 4.66
N THR A 103 15.51 7.48 4.68
CA THR A 103 15.79 8.35 3.52
C THR A 103 16.50 7.60 2.40
N ASP A 104 17.44 6.71 2.73
CA ASP A 104 18.14 5.89 1.73
C ASP A 104 17.18 4.86 1.14
N ALA A 105 16.35 4.21 1.96
CA ALA A 105 15.34 3.28 1.51
C ALA A 105 14.36 3.93 0.51
N ALA A 106 13.82 5.10 0.86
CA ALA A 106 12.86 5.81 0.01
C ALA A 106 13.45 6.27 -1.34
N SER A 107 14.76 6.55 -1.39
CA SER A 107 15.44 7.00 -2.60
C SER A 107 15.97 5.84 -3.46
N LEU A 108 16.46 4.76 -2.85
CA LEU A 108 17.13 3.68 -3.58
C LEU A 108 16.19 2.57 -4.04
N LEU A 109 15.16 2.23 -3.25
CA LEU A 109 14.27 1.11 -3.58
C LEU A 109 13.50 1.29 -4.90
N PRO A 110 13.01 2.50 -5.25
CA PRO A 110 12.37 2.71 -6.55
C PRO A 110 13.29 2.45 -7.74
N ASP A 111 14.61 2.66 -7.59
CA ASP A 111 15.61 2.49 -8.64
C ASP A 111 16.25 1.08 -8.66
N MET A 112 16.06 0.30 -7.59
CA MET A 112 16.54 -1.08 -7.49
C MET A 112 15.66 -2.01 -8.33
N SER A 113 16.09 -2.29 -9.56
CA SER A 113 15.42 -3.27 -10.42
C SER A 113 15.61 -4.68 -9.85
N LEU A 114 14.52 -5.28 -9.38
CA LEU A 114 14.41 -6.71 -9.08
C LEU A 114 14.32 -7.49 -10.40
N THR A 115 15.43 -7.51 -11.15
CA THR A 115 15.57 -8.05 -12.51
C THR A 115 14.64 -7.41 -13.56
N PRO A 116 15.06 -7.34 -14.84
CA PRO A 116 14.22 -6.84 -15.90
C PRO A 116 12.98 -7.70 -16.18
N ASP A 117 12.92 -8.96 -15.72
CA ASP A 117 11.92 -9.92 -16.21
C ASP A 117 10.80 -10.27 -15.22
N LEU A 118 10.98 -10.07 -13.91
CA LEU A 118 9.97 -10.46 -12.90
C LEU A 118 8.84 -9.43 -12.72
N CYS A 119 9.13 -8.14 -12.87
CA CYS A 119 8.13 -7.06 -12.83
C CYS A 119 7.97 -6.31 -14.16
N ARG A 120 8.89 -6.50 -15.11
CA ARG A 120 8.85 -5.96 -16.47
C ARG A 120 8.63 -7.07 -17.50
N GLY A 121 7.79 -8.05 -17.18
CA GLY A 121 7.42 -9.10 -18.13
C GLY A 121 6.64 -8.54 -19.32
N ASN A 122 7.31 -8.16 -20.41
CA ASN A 122 6.73 -7.98 -21.75
C ASN A 122 5.39 -7.19 -21.81
N GLY A 123 5.19 -6.23 -20.90
CA GLY A 123 3.90 -5.57 -20.70
C GLY A 123 3.55 -4.62 -21.83
N PHE A 124 4.50 -3.79 -22.28
CA PHE A 124 4.23 -2.78 -23.29
C PHE A 124 3.77 -3.35 -24.65
N PRO A 125 4.43 -4.39 -25.21
CA PRO A 125 3.95 -5.00 -26.46
C PRO A 125 2.63 -5.76 -26.29
N ARG A 126 2.42 -6.43 -25.14
CA ARG A 126 1.17 -7.17 -24.85
C ARG A 126 -0.02 -6.22 -24.69
N ILE A 127 0.16 -5.17 -23.89
CA ILE A 127 -0.87 -4.16 -23.63
C ILE A 127 -1.22 -3.39 -24.92
N SER A 128 -0.23 -3.08 -25.77
CA SER A 128 -0.48 -2.44 -27.07
C SER A 128 -1.35 -3.30 -28.00
N ASN A 129 -1.17 -4.63 -27.99
CA ASN A 129 -1.98 -5.55 -28.79
C ASN A 129 -3.41 -5.66 -28.27
N GLU A 130 -3.63 -5.62 -26.95
CA GLU A 130 -4.98 -5.59 -26.35
C GLU A 130 -5.76 -4.34 -26.79
N CYS A 131 -5.08 -3.19 -26.94
CA CYS A 131 -5.74 -1.97 -27.38
C CYS A 131 -6.16 -1.97 -28.85
N ARG A 132 -5.52 -2.76 -29.72
CA ARG A 132 -5.83 -2.81 -31.16
C ARG A 132 -7.18 -3.46 -31.47
N GLY A 133 -7.68 -4.33 -30.59
CA GLY A 133 -8.95 -5.03 -30.76
C GLY A 133 -10.17 -4.24 -30.27
N LEU A 134 -9.98 -3.04 -29.72
CA LEU A 134 -11.05 -2.22 -29.16
C LEU A 134 -11.59 -1.25 -30.20
N ASP A 135 -12.90 -0.99 -30.14
CA ASP A 135 -13.53 0.06 -30.94
C ASP A 135 -13.12 1.44 -30.37
N PRO A 136 -12.36 2.28 -31.11
CA PRO A 136 -11.89 3.57 -30.63
C PRO A 136 -13.02 4.59 -30.43
N LYS A 137 -14.25 4.31 -30.89
CA LYS A 137 -15.40 5.20 -30.72
C LYS A 137 -15.87 5.27 -29.27
N TYR A 138 -15.65 4.24 -28.47
CA TYR A 138 -16.17 4.13 -27.11
C TYR A 138 -15.06 3.94 -26.08
N ARG A 139 -15.30 4.44 -24.86
CA ARG A 139 -14.38 4.23 -23.74
C ARG A 139 -14.53 2.80 -23.22
N THR A 140 -13.43 2.21 -22.80
CA THR A 140 -13.45 0.96 -22.04
C THR A 140 -14.00 1.22 -20.64
N HIS A 141 -14.71 0.24 -20.08
CA HIS A 141 -15.24 0.33 -18.71
C HIS A 141 -14.12 0.51 -17.66
N SER A 142 -12.93 -0.02 -17.94
CA SER A 142 -11.78 0.07 -17.04
C SER A 142 -10.95 1.34 -17.24
N GLY A 143 -11.23 2.16 -18.25
CA GLY A 143 -10.40 3.32 -18.63
C GLY A 143 -9.11 2.96 -19.39
N LYS A 144 -8.81 1.67 -19.56
CA LYS A 144 -7.63 1.20 -20.30
C LYS A 144 -7.66 1.63 -21.77
N CYS A 145 -6.49 1.88 -22.34
CA CYS A 145 -6.27 2.33 -23.71
C CYS A 145 -6.79 3.73 -24.03
N ASN A 146 -7.15 4.54 -23.03
CA ASN A 146 -7.49 5.95 -23.25
C ASN A 146 -6.28 6.74 -23.79
N ASN A 147 -5.10 6.47 -23.22
CA ASN A 147 -3.82 6.99 -23.70
C ASN A 147 -3.14 5.93 -24.59
N GLN A 148 -2.87 6.28 -25.85
CA GLN A 148 -2.29 5.34 -26.83
C GLN A 148 -0.84 4.95 -26.52
N ASN A 149 -0.08 5.88 -25.92
CA ASN A 149 1.31 5.65 -25.56
C ASN A 149 1.42 4.90 -24.24
N TYR A 150 0.53 5.18 -23.29
CA TYR A 150 0.54 4.57 -21.96
C TYR A 150 -0.84 4.01 -21.62
N PRO A 151 -1.20 2.82 -22.09
CA PRO A 151 -2.58 2.36 -22.03
C PRO A 151 -3.18 2.16 -20.63
N ASN A 152 -2.35 2.07 -19.59
CA ASN A 152 -2.83 1.97 -18.21
C ASN A 152 -2.98 3.34 -17.52
N PHE A 153 -2.65 4.45 -18.18
CA PHE A 153 -2.79 5.76 -17.54
C PHE A 153 -4.27 6.10 -17.32
N GLY A 154 -4.63 6.24 -16.05
CA GLY A 154 -6.00 6.51 -15.63
C GLY A 154 -6.93 5.28 -15.68
N SER A 155 -6.40 4.07 -15.89
CA SER A 155 -7.23 2.88 -15.77
C SER A 155 -7.50 2.52 -14.30
N ALA A 156 -8.64 1.89 -14.04
CA ALA A 156 -8.98 1.34 -12.74
C ALA A 156 -7.94 0.28 -12.30
N LEU A 157 -7.84 0.06 -10.98
CA LEU A 157 -6.90 -0.88 -10.34
C LEU A 157 -5.40 -0.55 -10.52
N GLU A 158 -5.11 0.70 -10.89
CA GLU A 158 -3.76 1.25 -10.92
C GLU A 158 -3.41 1.98 -9.63
N ALA A 159 -2.12 2.05 -9.32
CA ALA A 159 -1.64 2.82 -8.18
C ALA A 159 -1.84 4.33 -8.42
N TYR A 160 -2.12 5.09 -7.35
CA TYR A 160 -2.17 6.54 -7.45
C TYR A 160 -0.83 7.11 -7.90
N ALA A 161 -0.87 8.06 -8.84
CA ALA A 161 0.29 8.85 -9.20
C ALA A 161 0.75 9.69 -7.99
N ARG A 162 2.05 9.72 -7.74
CA ARG A 162 2.65 10.47 -6.63
C ARG A 162 3.32 11.74 -7.16
N THR A 163 2.79 12.90 -6.79
CA THR A 163 3.40 14.20 -7.11
C THR A 163 4.65 14.46 -6.28
N LEU A 164 4.72 13.90 -5.07
CA LEU A 164 5.88 13.95 -4.17
C LEU A 164 6.24 12.53 -3.72
N PRO A 165 7.53 12.26 -3.40
CA PRO A 165 7.95 10.99 -2.83
C PRO A 165 7.16 10.64 -1.56
N PRO A 166 6.85 9.35 -1.32
CA PRO A 166 6.20 8.93 -0.08
C PRO A 166 7.13 9.08 1.13
N GLU A 167 6.54 9.40 2.29
CA GLU A 167 7.28 9.49 3.55
C GLU A 167 6.72 8.50 4.59
N TYR A 168 7.39 7.36 4.72
CA TYR A 168 7.10 6.34 5.74
C TYR A 168 8.16 6.37 6.85
N GLN A 169 7.82 5.83 8.02
CA GLN A 169 8.72 5.78 9.18
C GLN A 169 9.96 4.91 8.91
N ASP A 170 9.79 3.82 8.18
CA ASP A 170 10.82 2.87 7.75
C ASP A 170 11.34 3.16 6.33
N GLY A 171 10.80 4.19 5.66
CA GLY A 171 11.09 4.49 4.26
C GLY A 171 10.38 3.56 3.25
N VAL A 172 9.55 2.62 3.70
CA VAL A 172 8.89 1.63 2.83
C VAL A 172 7.38 1.68 2.95
N SER A 173 6.82 1.43 4.14
CA SER A 173 5.37 1.30 4.29
C SER A 173 4.82 1.62 5.67
N LEU A 174 5.63 1.61 6.72
CA LEU A 174 5.15 1.85 8.08
C LEU A 174 4.70 3.31 8.26
N PRO A 175 3.43 3.59 8.65
CA PRO A 175 2.98 4.95 8.90
C PRO A 175 3.75 5.60 10.06
N LYS A 176 3.98 6.92 9.99
CA LYS A 176 4.66 7.68 11.05
C LYS A 176 3.82 7.71 12.35
N THR A 177 4.44 7.32 13.45
CA THR A 177 3.80 7.24 14.79
C THR A 177 4.17 8.38 15.75
N ILE A 178 5.07 9.29 15.34
CA ILE A 178 5.56 10.40 16.18
C ILE A 178 4.58 11.57 16.33
N PHE A 179 3.43 11.52 15.65
CA PHE A 179 2.45 12.60 15.60
C PHE A 179 1.34 12.41 16.65
N PRO A 180 0.65 13.49 17.06
CA PRO A 180 -0.54 13.36 17.88
C PRO A 180 -1.57 12.47 17.21
N SER A 181 -2.43 11.83 18.01
CA SER A 181 -3.51 11.01 17.44
C SER A 181 -4.37 11.84 16.49
N ALA A 182 -4.78 11.24 15.38
CA ALA A 182 -5.74 11.85 14.46
C ALA A 182 -7.04 12.24 15.18
N ARG A 183 -7.44 11.50 16.23
CA ARG A 183 -8.60 11.85 17.05
C ARG A 183 -8.38 13.12 17.87
N ASP A 184 -7.19 13.28 18.44
CA ASP A 184 -6.86 14.46 19.25
C ASP A 184 -6.84 15.72 18.37
N VAL A 185 -6.24 15.63 17.18
CA VAL A 185 -6.25 16.72 16.19
C VAL A 185 -7.67 17.02 15.73
N SER A 186 -8.48 16.01 15.43
CA SER A 186 -9.89 16.18 15.09
C SER A 186 -10.66 16.90 16.21
N LYS A 187 -10.47 16.50 17.47
CA LYS A 187 -11.13 17.12 18.62
C LYS A 187 -10.70 18.57 18.85
N GLN A 188 -9.42 18.88 18.68
CA GLN A 188 -8.88 20.21 18.96
C GLN A 188 -9.10 21.21 17.81
N VAL A 189 -9.00 20.75 16.56
CA VAL A 189 -9.06 21.61 15.37
C VAL A 189 -10.45 21.61 14.73
N HIS A 190 -11.16 20.47 14.79
CA HIS A 190 -12.48 20.28 14.19
C HIS A 190 -13.55 20.06 15.26
N SER A 191 -13.47 20.77 16.39
CA SER A 191 -14.39 20.67 17.54
C SER A 191 -15.86 20.98 17.22
N GLY A 192 -16.16 21.37 15.98
CA GLY A 192 -17.49 21.81 15.56
C GLY A 192 -17.69 23.28 15.89
N GLY A 193 -18.30 24.01 14.97
CA GLY A 193 -18.81 25.36 15.18
C GLY A 193 -20.33 25.36 15.05
N ASP A 194 -20.92 26.56 15.01
CA ASP A 194 -22.34 26.71 14.70
C ASP A 194 -22.66 26.07 13.34
N ASP A 195 -23.82 25.43 13.24
CA ASP A 195 -24.35 24.88 11.98
C ASP A 195 -24.82 26.02 11.07
N LEU A 196 -23.85 26.69 10.45
CA LEU A 196 -24.09 27.87 9.63
C LEU A 196 -24.33 27.46 8.18
N ARG A 197 -25.48 27.88 7.67
CA ARG A 197 -25.81 27.72 6.25
C ARG A 197 -24.89 28.60 5.41
N HIS A 198 -24.29 28.02 4.39
CA HIS A 198 -23.49 28.79 3.45
C HIS A 198 -24.41 29.75 2.65
N PRO A 199 -24.07 31.06 2.54
CA PRO A 199 -24.97 32.07 1.95
C PRO A 199 -25.24 31.87 0.46
N TYR A 200 -24.38 31.15 -0.25
CA TYR A 200 -24.43 30.99 -1.71
C TYR A 200 -24.42 29.54 -2.20
N LEU A 201 -24.28 28.54 -1.31
CA LEU A 201 -24.13 27.15 -1.72
C LEU A 201 -25.35 26.35 -1.26
N MET A 202 -25.82 25.49 -2.16
CA MET A 202 -26.91 24.56 -1.88
C MET A 202 -26.33 23.24 -1.35
N ALA A 203 -27.12 22.49 -0.58
CA ALA A 203 -26.69 21.17 -0.08
C ALA A 203 -26.29 20.21 -1.22
N ILE A 204 -26.88 20.36 -2.41
CA ILE A 204 -26.53 19.58 -3.61
C ILE A 204 -25.05 19.76 -4.01
N THR A 205 -24.40 20.88 -3.67
CA THR A 205 -22.98 21.09 -3.95
C THR A 205 -22.11 20.05 -3.25
N ALA A 206 -22.39 19.74 -1.97
CA ALA A 206 -21.65 18.72 -1.23
C ALA A 206 -21.91 17.31 -1.78
N LEU A 207 -23.16 17.01 -2.13
CA LEU A 207 -23.55 15.72 -2.70
C LEU A 207 -22.95 15.50 -4.10
N PHE A 208 -22.95 16.53 -4.95
CA PHE A 208 -22.31 16.47 -6.26
C PHE A 208 -20.79 16.32 -6.14
N GLY A 209 -20.18 16.98 -5.14
CA GLY A 209 -18.77 16.76 -4.80
C GLY A 209 -18.46 15.30 -4.48
N GLN A 210 -19.29 14.65 -3.66
CA GLN A 210 -19.14 13.22 -3.35
C GLN A 210 -19.36 12.35 -4.59
N PHE A 211 -20.36 12.67 -5.42
CA PHE A 211 -20.63 11.95 -6.67
C PHE A 211 -19.41 11.97 -7.60
N VAL A 212 -18.82 13.14 -7.83
CA VAL A 212 -17.60 13.28 -8.63
C VAL A 212 -16.42 12.57 -7.98
N ALA A 213 -16.24 12.68 -6.67
CA ALA A 213 -15.15 12.00 -5.97
C ALA A 213 -15.21 10.48 -6.13
N HIS A 214 -16.41 9.88 -6.04
CA HIS A 214 -16.63 8.45 -6.21
C HIS A 214 -16.46 7.98 -7.67
N ASP A 215 -16.63 8.85 -8.67
CA ASP A 215 -16.33 8.54 -10.07
C ASP A 215 -14.81 8.57 -10.35
N LEU A 216 -14.07 9.43 -9.63
CA LEU A 216 -12.63 9.62 -9.84
C LEU A 216 -11.75 8.62 -9.09
N ALA A 217 -12.13 8.25 -7.87
CA ALA A 217 -11.24 7.50 -6.99
C ALA A 217 -11.99 6.61 -6.01
N HIS A 218 -11.46 5.38 -5.84
CA HIS A 218 -11.85 4.46 -4.79
C HIS A 218 -10.60 3.79 -4.23
N THR A 219 -10.35 3.93 -2.93
CA THR A 219 -9.21 3.28 -2.25
C THR A 219 -9.73 2.12 -1.40
N PRO A 220 -9.61 0.86 -1.86
CA PRO A 220 -10.06 -0.27 -1.07
C PRO A 220 -9.27 -0.37 0.24
N LYS A 221 -9.92 -0.85 1.30
CA LYS A 221 -9.26 -1.19 2.56
C LYS A 221 -8.84 -2.64 2.56
N MET A 222 -7.83 -2.98 3.36
CA MET A 222 -7.48 -4.38 3.56
C MET A 222 -8.66 -5.11 4.22
N GLU A 223 -8.94 -6.28 3.67
CA GLU A 223 -9.95 -7.22 4.15
C GLU A 223 -9.30 -8.60 4.26
N LEU A 224 -9.91 -9.49 5.03
CA LEU A 224 -9.50 -10.90 5.07
C LEU A 224 -9.72 -11.54 3.70
N HIS A 225 -9.06 -12.69 3.46
CA HIS A 225 -9.17 -13.44 2.22
C HIS A 225 -10.60 -13.72 1.73
N ASN A 226 -11.56 -13.81 2.65
CA ASN A 226 -12.96 -14.08 2.37
C ASN A 226 -13.83 -12.81 2.22
N GLY A 227 -13.24 -11.61 2.20
CA GLY A 227 -13.94 -10.32 2.11
C GLY A 227 -14.48 -9.80 3.45
N ASP A 228 -14.15 -10.45 4.57
CA ASP A 228 -14.53 -9.93 5.88
C ASP A 228 -13.67 -8.71 6.26
N ARG A 229 -14.33 -7.68 6.79
CA ARG A 229 -13.70 -6.44 7.23
C ARG A 229 -12.92 -6.68 8.53
N LEU A 230 -11.71 -6.14 8.59
CA LEU A 230 -10.82 -6.28 9.74
C LEU A 230 -11.34 -5.56 10.99
N LYS A 231 -11.30 -6.25 12.13
CA LYS A 231 -11.48 -5.67 13.47
C LYS A 231 -10.08 -5.39 14.05
N CYS A 232 -9.87 -4.16 14.50
CA CYS A 232 -8.57 -3.62 14.91
C CYS A 232 -8.55 -3.08 16.35
N CYS A 233 -9.72 -2.83 16.95
CA CYS A 233 -9.85 -2.44 18.35
C CYS A 233 -10.26 -3.62 19.23
N ASP A 234 -9.79 -3.68 20.48
CA ASP A 234 -10.16 -4.73 21.45
C ASP A 234 -9.99 -6.15 20.87
N VAL A 235 -8.79 -6.39 20.33
CA VAL A 235 -8.36 -7.66 19.75
C VAL A 235 -7.11 -8.14 20.47
N ASP A 236 -7.09 -9.42 20.84
CA ASP A 236 -5.91 -10.05 21.43
C ASP A 236 -4.75 -10.08 20.43
N PHE A 237 -3.52 -10.01 20.95
CA PHE A 237 -2.32 -9.94 20.12
C PHE A 237 -2.23 -11.06 19.07
N ASP A 238 -2.66 -12.29 19.42
CA ASP A 238 -2.63 -13.46 18.54
C ASP A 238 -3.59 -13.34 17.34
N TYR A 239 -4.59 -12.47 17.42
CA TYR A 239 -5.58 -12.22 16.37
C TYR A 239 -5.48 -10.80 15.79
N PHE A 240 -4.45 -10.04 16.16
CA PHE A 240 -4.25 -8.69 15.64
C PHE A 240 -3.68 -8.76 14.22
N HIS A 241 -4.42 -8.20 13.26
CA HIS A 241 -4.03 -8.24 11.86
C HIS A 241 -2.92 -7.21 11.55
N PRO A 242 -1.85 -7.53 10.80
CA PRO A 242 -0.76 -6.59 10.50
C PRO A 242 -1.21 -5.30 9.80
N GLU A 243 -2.26 -5.38 8.98
CA GLU A 243 -2.84 -4.23 8.28
C GLU A 243 -3.79 -3.38 9.14
N CYS A 244 -3.95 -3.69 10.43
CA CYS A 244 -4.66 -2.83 11.36
C CYS A 244 -3.77 -1.68 11.83
N PHE A 245 -4.33 -0.46 11.82
CA PHE A 245 -3.68 0.73 12.35
C PHE A 245 -4.68 1.57 13.17
N PRO A 246 -5.15 1.03 14.32
CA PRO A 246 -6.24 1.63 15.09
C PRO A 246 -5.90 3.05 15.55
N ILE A 247 -6.90 3.94 15.52
CA ILE A 247 -6.72 5.32 15.95
C ILE A 247 -6.98 5.38 17.46
N LYS A 248 -5.94 5.72 18.22
CA LYS A 248 -6.04 5.94 19.67
C LYS A 248 -7.00 7.11 19.96
N ALA A 249 -7.94 6.92 20.87
CA ALA A 249 -8.89 7.94 21.29
C ALA A 249 -8.90 8.11 22.81
N ASP A 250 -9.42 9.25 23.29
CA ASP A 250 -9.65 9.48 24.73
C ASP A 250 -10.49 8.36 25.37
N ASN A 251 -10.33 8.20 26.69
CA ASN A 251 -10.82 7.07 27.51
C ASN A 251 -12.31 6.67 27.34
N SER A 252 -13.18 7.55 26.83
CA SER A 252 -14.59 7.22 26.60
C SER A 252 -14.84 6.38 25.34
N VAL A 253 -13.94 6.46 24.35
CA VAL A 253 -13.98 5.67 23.10
C VAL A 253 -12.82 4.68 23.06
N GLY A 254 -11.65 5.05 23.61
CA GLY A 254 -10.44 4.22 23.72
C GLY A 254 -9.73 3.97 22.38
N CYS A 255 -10.45 3.45 21.39
CA CYS A 255 -9.93 3.05 20.09
C CYS A 255 -10.98 3.25 18.99
N MET A 256 -10.55 3.70 17.81
CA MET A 256 -11.38 3.72 16.62
C MET A 256 -10.82 2.78 15.55
N GLU A 257 -11.71 1.96 14.99
CA GLU A 257 -11.39 0.96 13.99
C GLU A 257 -10.79 1.59 12.73
N TYR A 258 -9.61 1.13 12.34
CA TYR A 258 -8.97 1.57 11.11
C TYR A 258 -8.05 0.48 10.56
N ALA A 259 -8.39 0.01 9.36
CA ALA A 259 -7.56 -0.85 8.53
C ALA A 259 -6.87 0.00 7.46
N ARG A 260 -5.60 -0.32 7.18
CA ARG A 260 -4.81 0.31 6.12
C ARG A 260 -5.46 0.05 4.75
N SER A 261 -5.20 0.98 3.84
CA SER A 261 -5.59 0.82 2.44
C SER A 261 -4.87 -0.37 1.80
N ALA A 262 -5.54 -1.07 0.88
CA ALA A 262 -4.93 -2.16 0.14
C ALA A 262 -3.76 -1.64 -0.69
N THR A 263 -2.68 -2.40 -0.71
CA THR A 263 -1.43 -2.02 -1.35
C THR A 263 -1.45 -2.41 -2.83
N ARG A 264 -0.67 -1.71 -3.65
CA ARG A 264 -0.57 -2.00 -5.10
C ARG A 264 0.89 -1.84 -5.50
N PRO A 265 1.49 -2.81 -6.24
CA PRO A 265 2.83 -2.62 -6.76
C PRO A 265 2.86 -1.37 -7.65
N SER A 266 3.86 -0.52 -7.51
CA SER A 266 4.04 0.60 -8.45
C SER A 266 4.42 0.04 -9.82
N ASN A 267 3.65 0.40 -10.85
CA ASN A 267 4.17 0.35 -12.21
C ASN A 267 5.10 1.57 -12.32
N GLN A 268 6.43 1.35 -12.30
CA GLN A 268 7.41 2.44 -12.47
C GLN A 268 7.01 3.28 -13.69
N GLN A 269 6.83 4.58 -13.47
CA GLN A 269 6.65 5.59 -14.51
C GLN A 269 8.01 6.01 -15.06
#